data_AF-A0A958WQB1-F1
#
_entry.id   AF-A0A958WQB1-F1
#
_cell.length_a   1.000
_cell.length_b   1.000
_cell.length_c   1.000
_cell.angle_alpha   90.00
_cell.angle_beta   90.00
_cell.angle_gamma   90.00
#
_symmetry.space_group_name_H-M   'P 1'
#
loop_
_entity.id
_entity.type
_entity.pdbx_description
1 polymer ?
#
loop_
_entity_poly.entity_id
_entity_poly.type
_entity_poly.pdbx_seq_one_letter_code
_entity_poly.pdbx_strand_id
1 'polypeptide(L)'
;MCESSFYQLFQAFSGTWRKQSGVKDKKWFPMISTKIYDEIVEFIAKANPEQVVNFFISPQSQERVELLISKKKEGNLSEEENNELEYFLVLEHIMRLAKARAMKHLSQAA
;
A
#
# COMPACT_ATOMS: atom_id res chain seq x y z
N MET A 1 -8.56 -6.00 17.34
CA MET A 1 -8.08 -4.66 17.73
C MET A 1 -7.17 -4.14 16.62
N CYS A 2 -7.40 -2.89 16.19
CA CYS A 2 -6.56 -2.06 15.28
C CYS A 2 -6.43 -2.36 13.78
N GLU A 3 -7.43 -2.98 13.13
CA GLU A 3 -7.50 -2.98 11.65
C GLU A 3 -7.77 -1.57 11.08
N SER A 4 -8.55 -0.78 11.82
CA SER A 4 -8.85 0.61 11.47
C SER A 4 -7.65 1.52 11.63
N SER A 5 -6.79 1.34 12.64
CA SER A 5 -5.70 2.29 12.89
C SER A 5 -4.67 2.29 11.76
N PHE A 6 -4.22 1.12 11.32
CA PHE A 6 -3.16 1.02 10.30
C PHE A 6 -3.63 1.54 8.93
N TYR A 7 -4.78 1.07 8.43
CA TYR A 7 -5.32 1.52 7.14
C TYR A 7 -5.78 2.98 7.19
N GLN A 8 -6.32 3.47 8.31
CA GLN A 8 -6.69 4.87 8.45
C GLN A 8 -5.45 5.76 8.60
N LEU A 9 -4.42 5.35 9.35
CA LEU A 9 -3.15 6.07 9.43
C LEU A 9 -2.46 6.12 8.07
N PHE A 10 -2.49 5.03 7.32
CA PHE A 10 -1.93 4.96 5.98
C PHE A 10 -2.72 5.78 4.94
N GLN A 11 -4.06 5.74 4.97
CA GLN A 11 -4.90 6.59 4.11
C GLN A 11 -4.81 8.07 4.50
N ALA A 12 -4.76 8.37 5.80
CA ALA A 12 -4.54 9.73 6.30
C ALA A 12 -3.14 10.23 5.93
N PHE A 13 -2.11 9.38 6.02
CA PHE A 13 -0.73 9.68 5.63
C PHE A 13 -0.61 9.93 4.12
N SER A 14 -1.14 9.04 3.27
CA SER A 14 -1.13 9.21 1.80
C SER A 14 -1.93 10.44 1.34
N GLY A 15 -3.03 10.77 2.01
CA GLY A 15 -3.83 11.98 1.74
C GLY A 15 -3.15 13.29 2.16
N THR A 16 -2.49 13.32 3.32
CA THR A 16 -1.80 14.51 3.85
C THR A 16 -0.47 14.80 3.15
N TRP A 17 0.25 13.77 2.69
CA TRP A 17 1.52 13.94 1.98
C TRP A 17 1.38 14.60 0.60
N ARG A 18 0.21 14.50 -0.06
CA ARG A 18 -0.09 15.22 -1.31
C ARG A 18 0.07 16.76 -1.15
N LYS A 19 0.02 17.28 0.08
CA LYS A 19 0.00 18.72 0.37
C LYS A 19 1.31 19.27 0.95
N GLN A 20 2.14 18.45 1.61
CA GLN A 20 3.31 18.92 2.38
C GLN A 20 4.66 18.80 1.67
N SER A 21 4.78 18.00 0.61
CA SER A 21 6.10 17.65 0.08
C SER A 21 6.82 18.72 -0.74
N GLY A 22 6.18 19.83 -1.13
CA GLY A 22 6.81 20.86 -1.99
C GLY A 22 7.31 20.34 -3.36
N VAL A 23 7.11 19.05 -3.66
CA VAL A 23 7.45 18.40 -4.92
C VAL A 23 6.37 18.81 -5.92
N LYS A 24 6.74 19.70 -6.84
CA LYS A 24 5.85 20.18 -7.92
C LYS A 24 5.48 19.08 -8.94
N ASP A 25 6.14 17.94 -8.87
CA ASP A 25 5.85 16.78 -9.70
C ASP A 25 4.85 15.85 -9.01
N LYS A 26 3.68 15.69 -9.65
CA LYS A 26 2.56 14.81 -9.24
C LYS A 26 2.89 13.30 -9.31
N LYS A 27 4.16 12.92 -9.16
CA LYS A 27 4.75 11.63 -9.52
C LYS A 27 5.17 10.79 -8.31
N TRP A 28 4.68 11.11 -7.11
CA TRP A 28 5.12 10.43 -5.87
C TRP A 28 4.40 9.10 -5.59
N PHE A 29 3.19 8.93 -6.12
CA PHE A 29 2.72 7.60 -6.49
C PHE A 29 2.95 7.51 -7.98
N PRO A 30 3.87 6.67 -8.46
CA PRO A 30 3.81 6.35 -9.86
C PRO A 30 2.40 5.77 -10.08
N MET A 31 1.60 6.41 -10.95
CA MET A 31 0.49 5.70 -11.56
C MET A 31 1.16 4.60 -12.38
N ILE A 32 1.47 3.47 -11.73
CA ILE A 32 2.13 2.36 -12.40
C ILE A 32 1.05 1.59 -13.16
N SER A 33 0.44 2.26 -14.14
CA SER A 33 -0.40 1.63 -15.14
C SER A 33 0.48 1.11 -16.27
N THR A 34 1.51 0.34 -15.93
CA THR A 34 2.23 -0.42 -16.95
C THR A 34 1.56 -1.79 -17.05
N LYS A 35 1.49 -2.35 -18.26
CA LYS A 35 0.86 -3.64 -18.52
C LYS A 35 1.38 -4.75 -17.58
N ILE A 36 2.67 -4.71 -17.24
CA ILE A 36 3.32 -5.65 -16.31
C ILE A 36 2.68 -5.60 -14.92
N TYR A 37 2.35 -4.41 -14.40
CA TYR A 37 1.73 -4.28 -13.09
C TYR A 37 0.31 -4.83 -13.10
N ASP A 38 -0.44 -4.57 -14.16
CA ASP A 38 -1.77 -5.14 -14.31
C ASP A 38 -1.73 -6.67 -14.39
N GLU A 39 -0.76 -7.24 -15.10
CA GLU A 39 -0.53 -8.68 -15.18
C GLU A 39 -0.19 -9.27 -13.80
N ILE A 40 0.70 -8.64 -13.03
CA ILE A 40 1.06 -9.08 -11.66
C ILE A 40 -0.15 -9.01 -10.73
N VAL A 41 -0.87 -7.88 -10.75
CA VAL A 41 -2.08 -7.70 -9.92
C VAL A 41 -3.13 -8.74 -10.26
N GLU A 42 -3.33 -9.02 -11.55
CA GLU A 42 -4.29 -10.03 -12.01
C GLU A 42 -3.86 -11.45 -11.64
N PHE A 43 -2.56 -11.76 -11.76
CA PHE A 43 -1.99 -13.03 -11.34
C PHE A 43 -2.23 -13.28 -9.85
N ILE A 44 -1.92 -12.31 -9.00
CA ILE A 44 -2.17 -12.40 -7.55
C ILE A 44 -3.67 -12.59 -7.30
N ALA A 45 -4.52 -11.74 -7.90
CA ALA A 45 -5.96 -11.76 -7.68
C ALA A 45 -6.63 -13.09 -8.06
N LYS A 46 -6.14 -13.77 -9.09
CA LYS A 46 -6.69 -15.06 -9.57
C LYS A 46 -6.15 -16.28 -8.82
N ALA A 47 -4.96 -16.20 -8.23
CA ALA A 47 -4.29 -17.37 -7.64
C ALA A 47 -5.13 -18.03 -6.52
N ASN A 48 -5.60 -17.24 -5.56
CA ASN A 48 -6.57 -17.66 -4.56
C ASN A 48 -7.35 -16.43 -4.07
N PRO A 49 -8.48 -16.08 -4.71
CA PRO A 49 -9.20 -14.85 -4.40
C PRO A 49 -9.60 -14.71 -2.93
N GLU A 50 -9.98 -15.80 -2.25
CA GLU A 50 -10.34 -15.81 -0.83
C GLU A 50 -9.15 -15.47 0.07
N GLN A 51 -8.00 -16.13 -0.15
CA GLN A 51 -6.79 -15.84 0.63
C GLN A 51 -6.28 -14.43 0.37
N VAL A 52 -6.37 -13.93 -0.86
CA VAL A 52 -5.93 -12.57 -1.21
C VAL A 52 -6.76 -11.51 -0.50
N VAL A 53 -8.08 -11.65 -0.49
CA VAL A 53 -8.98 -10.71 0.23
C VAL A 53 -8.66 -10.71 1.73
N ASN A 54 -8.43 -11.88 2.31
CA ASN A 54 -8.14 -12.09 3.73
C ASN A 54 -6.66 -11.94 4.10
N PHE A 55 -5.79 -11.55 3.16
CA PHE A 55 -4.37 -11.38 3.46
C PHE A 55 -4.14 -10.15 4.34
N PHE A 56 -3.34 -10.31 5.40
CA PHE A 56 -2.88 -9.23 6.27
C PHE A 56 -1.39 -9.36 6.52
N ILE A 57 -0.69 -8.22 6.55
CA ILE A 57 0.70 -8.17 6.98
C ILE A 57 0.80 -8.39 8.50
N SER A 58 1.93 -8.92 8.96
CA SER A 58 2.13 -9.23 10.38
C SER A 58 2.09 -7.97 11.26
N PRO A 59 1.73 -8.09 12.54
CA PRO A 59 1.74 -6.96 13.47
C PRO A 59 3.10 -6.25 13.55
N GLN A 60 4.20 -7.01 13.52
CA GLN A 60 5.56 -6.46 13.56
C GLN A 60 5.87 -5.60 12.34
N SER A 61 5.39 -6.00 11.16
CA SER A 61 5.53 -5.20 9.94
C SER A 61 4.66 -3.95 9.97
N GLN A 62 3.47 -4.01 10.57
CA GLN A 62 2.61 -2.82 10.78
C GLN A 62 3.30 -1.80 11.68
N GLU A 63 3.84 -2.25 12.82
CA GLU A 63 4.58 -1.39 13.76
C GLU A 63 5.79 -0.72 13.10
N ARG A 64 6.55 -1.45 12.27
CA ARG A 64 7.69 -0.87 11.54
C ARG A 64 7.24 0.25 10.60
N VAL A 65 6.17 0.06 9.85
CA VAL A 65 5.63 1.07 8.94
C VAL A 65 5.10 2.28 9.71
N GLU A 66 4.41 2.07 10.83
CA GLU A 66 3.93 3.15 11.70
C GLU A 66 5.09 3.98 12.28
N LEU A 67 6.19 3.32 12.67
CA LEU A 67 7.42 3.98 13.11
C LEU A 67 8.04 4.82 11.99
N LEU A 68 8.15 4.27 10.77
CA LEU A 68 8.68 4.99 9.60
C LEU A 68 7.82 6.21 9.26
N ILE A 69 6.50 6.07 9.30
CA ILE A 69 5.55 7.18 9.09
C ILE A 69 5.74 8.27 10.16
N SER A 70 5.93 7.87 11.42
CA SER A 70 6.12 8.81 12.54
C SER A 70 7.43 9.57 12.39
N LYS A 71 8.54 8.87 12.15
CA LYS A 71 9.86 9.48 11.86
C LYS A 71 9.81 10.44 10.66
N LYS A 72 9.07 10.06 9.61
CA LYS A 72 8.89 10.92 8.42
C LYS A 72 8.18 12.23 8.76
N LYS A 73 7.18 12.22 9.65
CA LYS A 73 6.49 13.43 10.12
C LYS A 73 7.40 14.33 10.94
N GLU A 74 8.34 13.74 11.69
CA GLU A 74 9.32 14.46 12.50
C GLU A 74 10.53 14.97 11.70
N GLY A 75 10.66 14.58 10.42
CA GLY A 75 11.81 14.93 9.57
C GLY A 75 13.09 14.15 9.90
N ASN A 76 12.99 13.08 10.70
CA ASN A 76 14.10 12.29 11.20
C ASN A 76 14.28 10.96 10.45
N LEU A 77 13.83 10.89 9.19
CA LEU A 77 13.89 9.67 8.39
C LEU A 77 15.21 9.61 7.63
N SER A 78 15.96 8.50 7.76
CA SER A 78 17.15 8.28 6.93
C SER A 78 16.77 8.00 5.47
N GLU A 79 17.75 8.06 4.57
CA GLU A 79 17.53 7.73 3.15
C GLU A 79 17.12 6.26 2.98
N GLU A 80 17.76 5.35 3.72
CA GLU A 80 17.41 3.92 3.73
C GLU A 80 15.99 3.69 4.24
N GLU A 81 15.61 4.39 5.31
CA GLU A 81 14.26 4.32 5.88
C GLU A 81 13.20 4.92 4.94
N ASN A 82 13.57 5.95 4.16
CA ASN A 82 12.69 6.49 3.13
C ASN A 82 12.49 5.49 1.98
N ASN A 83 13.56 4.84 1.53
CA ASN A 83 13.48 3.80 0.49
C ASN A 83 12.63 2.60 0.96
N GLU A 84 12.80 2.16 2.21
CA GLU A 84 11.97 1.11 2.82
C GLU A 84 10.48 1.48 2.80
N LEU A 85 10.15 2.72 3.19
CA LEU A 85 8.78 3.21 3.19
C LEU A 85 8.21 3.33 1.75
N GLU A 86 9.03 3.74 0.78
CA GLU A 86 8.63 3.80 -0.63
C GLU A 86 8.32 2.42 -1.21
N TYR A 87 9.13 1.39 -0.91
CA TYR A 87 8.83 0.02 -1.32
C TYR A 87 7.54 -0.50 -0.69
N PHE A 88 7.31 -0.20 0.59
CA PHE A 88 6.07 -0.56 1.25
C PHE A 88 4.84 0.04 0.56
N LEU A 89 4.92 1.32 0.16
CA LEU A 89 3.83 2.02 -0.54
C LEU A 89 3.48 1.35 -1.88
N VAL A 90 4.48 0.88 -2.63
CA VAL A 90 4.26 0.17 -3.89
C VAL A 90 3.58 -1.18 -3.66
N LEU A 91 4.05 -1.96 -2.67
CA LEU A 91 3.49 -3.27 -2.34
C LEU A 91 2.05 -3.16 -1.82
N GLU A 92 1.75 -2.16 -0.97
CA GLU A 92 0.38 -1.88 -0.54
C GLU A 92 -0.52 -1.60 -1.74
N HIS A 93 -0.06 -0.76 -2.67
CA HIS A 93 -0.85 -0.40 -3.83
C HIS A 93 -1.22 -1.63 -4.68
N ILE A 94 -0.24 -2.50 -4.93
CA ILE A 94 -0.43 -3.77 -5.65
C ILE A 94 -1.45 -4.63 -4.91
N MET A 95 -1.27 -4.83 -3.60
CA MET A 95 -2.17 -5.67 -2.80
C MET A 95 -3.60 -5.11 -2.75
N ARG A 96 -3.76 -3.79 -2.67
CA ARG A 96 -5.08 -3.14 -2.71
C ARG A 96 -5.80 -3.37 -4.03
N LEU A 97 -5.10 -3.25 -5.16
CA LEU A 97 -5.68 -3.55 -6.46
C LEU A 97 -5.99 -5.05 -6.61
N ALA A 98 -5.10 -5.92 -6.12
CA ALA A 98 -5.30 -7.36 -6.17
C ALA A 98 -6.52 -7.79 -5.34
N LYS A 99 -6.69 -7.24 -4.13
CA LYS A 99 -7.90 -7.44 -3.31
C LYS A 99 -9.17 -7.00 -4.05
N ALA A 100 -9.15 -5.82 -4.67
CA ALA A 100 -10.30 -5.31 -5.41
C ALA A 100 -10.68 -6.22 -6.60
N ARG A 101 -9.70 -6.79 -7.32
CA ARG A 101 -9.96 -7.75 -8.41
C ARG A 101 -10.37 -9.14 -7.89
N ALA A 102 -9.76 -9.60 -6.80
CA ALA A 102 -10.14 -10.86 -6.15
C ALA A 102 -11.60 -10.84 -5.70
N MET A 103 -12.10 -9.74 -5.12
CA MET A 103 -13.52 -9.59 -4.79
C MET A 103 -14.43 -9.74 -6.01
N LYS A 104 -14.01 -9.22 -7.18
CA LYS A 104 -14.77 -9.42 -8.43
C LYS A 104 -14.79 -10.89 -8.84
N HIS A 105 -13.66 -11.59 -8.76
CA HIS A 105 -13.59 -13.02 -9.06
C HIS A 105 -14.49 -13.84 -8.13
N LEU A 106 -14.53 -13.51 -6.83
CA LEU A 106 -15.46 -14.15 -5.87
C LEU A 106 -16.92 -13.88 -6.21
N SER A 107 -17.27 -12.66 -6.63
CA SER A 107 -18.66 -12.33 -7.03
C SER A 107 -19.10 -12.95 -8.36
N GLN A 108 -18.16 -13.34 -9.22
CA GLN A 108 -18.45 -13.95 -10.53
C GLN A 108 -18.47 -15.49 -10.48
N ALA A 109 -17.89 -16.08 -9.45
CA ALA A 109 -17.89 -17.53 -9.22
C ALA A 109 -19.12 -18.02 -8.43
N ALA A 110 -19.90 -17.09 -7.87
CA ALA A 110 -21.17 -17.34 -7.17
C ALA A 110 -22.37 -17.23 -8.12
#